data_AF-A0A3B8WLQ0-F1
#
_entry.id   AF-A0A3B8WLQ0-F1
#
_cell.length_a   1.000
_cell.length_b   1.000
_cell.length_c   1.000
_cell.angle_alpha   90.00
_cell.angle_beta   90.00
_cell.angle_gamma   90.00
#
_symmetry.space_group_name_H-M   'P 1'
#
loop_
_entity.id
_entity.type
_entity.pdbx_description
1 polymer ?
#
loop_
_entity_poly.entity_id
_entity_poly.type
_entity_poly.pdbx_seq_one_letter_code
_entity_poly.pdbx_strand_id
1 'polypeptide(L)'
;MSLQQSVAPELNDIRQAIRANYLADEHEVIHRLIAEAQLSDETRKAISARAAELVRDVRNSARPTIMEKFLAEYGLTTKEGVALMCLAEALLRVPDNLTIQDLIEDKIT
;
A
#
# COMPACT_ATOMS: atom_id res chain seq x y z
N MET A 1 -41.84 -28.51 24.50
CA MET A 1 -40.39 -28.31 24.63
C MET A 1 -40.01 -27.22 23.62
N SER A 2 -40.10 -25.95 24.04
CA SER A 2 -39.85 -24.79 23.19
C SER A 2 -38.36 -24.65 22.96
N LEU A 3 -37.91 -24.86 21.72
CA LEU A 3 -36.55 -24.53 21.31
C LEU A 3 -36.42 -22.99 21.35
N GLN A 4 -35.64 -22.52 22.30
CA GLN A 4 -35.23 -21.12 22.40
C GLN A 4 -34.54 -20.74 21.09
N GLN A 5 -35.20 -19.92 20.28
CA GLN A 5 -34.56 -19.24 19.15
C GLN A 5 -33.51 -18.28 19.74
N SER A 6 -32.25 -18.64 19.60
CA SER A 6 -31.15 -17.69 19.71
C SER A 6 -31.41 -16.57 18.69
N VAL A 7 -31.56 -15.34 19.16
CA VAL A 7 -31.87 -14.17 18.33
C VAL A 7 -30.64 -13.83 17.47
N ALA A 8 -30.46 -14.57 16.38
CA ALA A 8 -29.63 -14.13 15.27
C ALA A 8 -30.40 -13.01 14.54
N PRO A 9 -29.79 -11.84 14.26
CA PRO A 9 -30.47 -10.80 13.50
C PRO A 9 -30.95 -11.38 12.17
N GLU A 10 -32.18 -11.07 11.75
CA GLU A 10 -32.68 -11.57 10.48
C GLU A 10 -31.79 -11.01 9.36
N LEU A 11 -31.57 -11.78 8.29
CA LEU A 11 -30.69 -11.37 7.17
C LEU A 11 -31.05 -9.99 6.59
N ASN A 12 -32.31 -9.57 6.74
CA ASN A 12 -32.77 -8.25 6.33
C ASN A 12 -32.15 -7.13 7.19
N ASP A 13 -32.07 -7.33 8.50
CA ASP A 13 -31.52 -6.34 9.45
C ASP A 13 -30.04 -6.08 9.19
N ILE A 14 -29.26 -7.15 8.94
CA ILE A 14 -27.84 -7.03 8.61
C ILE A 14 -27.66 -6.25 7.30
N ARG A 15 -28.47 -6.55 6.27
CA ARG A 15 -28.41 -5.82 4.99
C ARG A 15 -28.82 -4.37 5.14
N GLN A 16 -29.80 -4.08 6.00
CA GLN A 16 -30.21 -2.70 6.29
C GLN A 16 -29.10 -1.94 7.02
N ALA A 17 -28.42 -2.57 7.99
CA ALA A 17 -27.27 -1.97 8.68
C ALA A 17 -26.10 -1.66 7.73
N ILE A 18 -25.80 -2.55 6.78
CA ILE A 18 -24.79 -2.30 5.74
C ILE A 18 -25.17 -1.07 4.90
N ARG A 19 -26.43 -1.01 4.43
CA ARG A 19 -26.93 0.11 3.63
C ARG A 19 -26.90 1.44 4.40
N ALA A 20 -27.25 1.41 5.68
CA ALA A 20 -27.22 2.59 6.53
C ALA A 20 -25.82 3.20 6.67
N ASN A 21 -24.76 2.39 6.53
CA ASN A 21 -23.37 2.85 6.61
C ASN A 21 -22.75 3.20 5.25
N TYR A 22 -23.50 3.10 4.14
CA TYR A 22 -22.94 3.32 2.80
C TYR A 22 -22.58 4.79 2.53
N LEU A 23 -23.41 5.73 3.01
CA LEU A 23 -23.20 7.18 2.91
C LEU A 23 -23.54 7.87 4.24
N ALA A 24 -23.19 7.21 5.35
CA ALA A 24 -23.37 7.78 6.68
C ALA A 24 -22.45 8.99 6.88
N ASP A 25 -22.85 9.88 7.78
CA ASP A 25 -22.03 11.02 8.18
C ASP A 25 -20.70 10.56 8.78
N GLU A 26 -19.59 11.08 8.27
CA GLU A 26 -18.25 10.66 8.68
C GLU A 26 -18.00 10.92 10.16
N HIS A 27 -18.46 12.06 10.69
CA HIS A 27 -18.24 12.43 12.07
C HIS A 27 -18.97 11.45 13.00
N GLU A 28 -20.24 11.14 12.72
CA GLU A 28 -20.98 10.13 13.48
C GLU A 28 -20.33 8.75 13.44
N VAL A 29 -19.89 8.30 12.26
CA VAL A 29 -19.25 6.98 12.09
C VAL A 29 -17.92 6.91 12.83
N ILE A 30 -17.08 7.93 12.72
CA ILE A 30 -15.76 7.96 13.36
C ILE A 30 -15.90 7.96 14.89
N HIS A 31 -16.80 8.76 15.46
CA HIS A 31 -17.03 8.75 16.92
C HIS A 31 -17.49 7.38 17.41
N ARG A 32 -18.40 6.72 16.67
CA ARG A 32 -18.84 5.37 16.99
C ARG A 32 -17.68 4.37 16.91
N LEU A 33 -16.89 4.38 15.86
CA LEU A 33 -15.75 3.47 15.68
C LEU A 33 -14.65 3.68 16.73
N ILE A 34 -14.38 4.93 17.13
CA ILE A 34 -13.46 5.23 18.23
C ILE A 34 -13.99 4.64 19.55
N ALA A 35 -15.28 4.84 19.81
CA ALA A 35 -15.94 4.31 21.01
C ALA A 35 -16.08 2.79 21.00
N GLU A 36 -16.10 2.12 19.84
CA GLU A 36 -16.08 0.65 19.70
C GLU A 36 -14.66 0.08 19.85
N ALA A 37 -13.65 0.78 19.32
CA ALA A 37 -12.26 0.31 19.37
C ALA A 37 -11.72 0.20 20.80
N GLN A 38 -12.16 1.08 21.73
CA GLN A 38 -11.88 1.04 23.17
C GLN A 38 -10.45 0.63 23.56
N LEU A 39 -9.45 1.12 22.81
CA LEU A 39 -8.06 0.79 23.07
C LEU A 39 -7.58 1.50 24.35
N SER A 40 -7.16 0.73 25.35
CA SER A 40 -6.48 1.29 26.53
C SER A 40 -5.13 1.90 26.13
N ASP A 41 -4.63 2.80 26.97
CA ASP A 41 -3.33 3.44 26.74
C ASP A 41 -2.19 2.42 26.75
N GLU A 42 -2.28 1.39 27.60
CA GLU A 42 -1.31 0.30 27.67
C GLU A 42 -1.31 -0.51 26.37
N THR A 43 -2.50 -0.91 25.88
CA THR A 43 -2.63 -1.64 24.61
C THR A 43 -2.12 -0.80 23.45
N ARG A 44 -2.46 0.50 23.41
CA ARG A 44 -1.98 1.44 22.38
C ARG A 44 -0.46 1.57 22.38
N LYS A 45 0.17 1.66 23.56
CA LYS A 45 1.64 1.71 23.69
C LYS A 45 2.27 0.41 23.20
N ALA A 46 1.72 -0.74 23.58
CA ALA A 46 2.22 -2.05 23.14
C ALA A 46 2.13 -2.25 21.62
N ILE A 47 1.00 -1.89 21.01
CA ILE A 47 0.82 -1.91 19.55
C ILE A 47 1.85 -1.01 18.87
N SER A 48 2.04 0.21 19.38
CA SER A 48 2.96 1.19 18.81
C SER A 48 4.41 0.71 18.89
N ALA A 49 4.82 0.11 20.01
CA ALA A 49 6.15 -0.45 20.19
C ALA A 49 6.42 -1.58 19.18
N ARG A 50 5.49 -2.53 19.05
CA ARG A 50 5.59 -3.64 18.09
C ARG A 50 5.60 -3.16 16.65
N ALA A 51 4.75 -2.19 16.30
CA ALA A 51 4.74 -1.61 14.96
C ALA A 51 6.08 -0.92 14.63
N ALA A 52 6.67 -0.22 15.60
CA ALA A 52 7.99 0.40 15.43
C ALA A 52 9.10 -0.64 15.19
N GLU A 53 9.06 -1.79 15.88
CA GLU A 53 9.98 -2.90 15.63
C GLU A 53 9.85 -3.43 14.19
N LEU A 54 8.62 -3.73 13.75
CA LEU A 54 8.37 -4.19 12.37
C LEU A 54 8.87 -3.19 11.32
N VAL A 55 8.67 -1.89 11.54
CA VAL A 55 9.18 -0.84 10.64
C VAL A 55 10.71 -0.83 10.63
N ARG A 56 11.37 -0.98 11.78
CA ARG A 56 12.84 -1.08 11.84
C ARG A 56 13.34 -2.30 11.09
N ASP A 57 12.70 -3.46 11.27
CA ASP A 57 13.07 -4.69 10.59
C ASP A 57 12.94 -4.57 9.08
N VAL A 58 11.83 -4.01 8.58
CA VAL A 58 11.64 -3.76 7.14
C VAL A 58 12.69 -2.80 6.62
N ARG A 59 13.00 -1.71 7.33
CA ARG A 59 14.02 -0.74 6.90
C ARG A 59 15.43 -1.32 6.91
N ASN A 60 15.75 -2.19 7.87
CA ASN A 60 17.06 -2.84 7.97
C ASN A 60 17.24 -3.98 6.96
N SER A 61 16.15 -4.64 6.56
CA SER A 61 16.14 -5.73 5.59
C SER A 61 15.90 -5.27 4.15
N ALA A 62 15.36 -4.06 3.96
CA ALA A 62 15.23 -3.44 2.66
C ALA A 62 16.61 -3.25 2.02
N ARG A 63 16.94 -4.13 1.08
CA ARG A 63 17.97 -3.86 0.08
C ARG A 63 17.24 -3.25 -1.10
N PRO A 64 17.24 -1.92 -1.25
CA PRO A 64 16.58 -1.32 -2.39
C PRO A 64 17.21 -1.91 -3.65
N THR A 65 16.34 -2.43 -4.51
CA THR A 65 16.74 -2.96 -5.80
C THR A 65 17.46 -1.88 -6.57
N ILE A 66 18.30 -2.28 -7.54
CA ILE A 66 19.04 -1.32 -8.37
C ILE A 66 18.08 -0.29 -8.99
N MET A 67 16.86 -0.70 -9.35
CA MET A 67 15.81 0.17 -9.87
C MET A 67 15.26 1.15 -8.83
N GLU A 68 15.00 0.72 -7.59
CA GLU A 68 14.52 1.63 -6.54
C GLU A 68 15.57 2.68 -6.16
N LYS A 69 16.86 2.31 -6.14
CA LYS A 69 17.95 3.28 -5.94
C LYS A 69 18.00 4.29 -7.08
N PHE A 70 17.89 3.82 -8.33
CA PHE A 70 17.88 4.69 -9.50
C PHE A 70 16.68 5.66 -9.51
N LEU A 71 15.47 5.18 -9.21
CA LEU A 71 14.26 6.02 -9.16
C LEU A 71 14.35 7.08 -8.04
N ALA A 72 14.91 6.73 -6.88
CA ALA A 72 15.08 7.65 -5.76
C ALA A 72 16.18 8.70 -6.00
N GLU A 73 17.26 8.35 -6.71
CA GLU A 73 18.37 9.25 -7.01
C GLU A 73 18.02 10.30 -8.08
N TYR A 74 17.17 9.94 -9.05
CA TYR A 74 16.75 10.84 -10.13
C TYR A 74 15.34 11.45 -9.93
N GLY A 75 14.67 11.17 -8.80
CA GLY A 75 13.37 11.76 -8.46
C GLY A 75 12.26 11.46 -9.48
N LEU A 76 12.32 10.30 -10.14
CA LEU A 76 11.47 10.00 -11.28
C LEU A 76 10.02 9.74 -10.81
N THR A 77 9.08 10.45 -11.42
CA THR A 77 7.66 10.15 -11.29
C THR A 77 7.36 8.76 -11.86
N THR A 78 6.21 8.16 -11.51
CA THR A 78 5.81 6.83 -12.02
C THR A 78 5.81 6.74 -13.55
N LYS A 79 5.58 7.85 -14.26
CA LYS A 79 5.66 7.90 -15.72
C LYS A 79 7.09 7.88 -16.24
N GLU A 80 7.98 8.62 -15.60
CA GLU A 80 9.40 8.68 -15.98
C GLU A 80 10.12 7.38 -15.66
N GLY A 81 9.76 6.71 -14.56
CA GLY A 81 10.26 5.38 -14.23
C GLY A 81 9.86 4.30 -15.25
N VAL A 82 8.63 4.35 -15.78
CA VAL A 82 8.18 3.45 -16.85
C VAL A 82 8.93 3.74 -18.15
N ALA A 83 9.11 5.01 -18.52
CA ALA A 83 9.86 5.39 -19.72
C ALA A 83 11.32 4.89 -19.67
N LEU A 84 11.97 5.01 -18.50
CA LEU A 84 13.33 4.52 -18.30
C LEU A 84 13.41 2.99 -18.37
N MET A 85 12.41 2.28 -17.84
CA MET A 85 12.38 0.82 -17.95
C MET A 85 12.17 0.34 -19.38
N CYS A 86 11.31 1.02 -20.15
CA CYS A 86 11.15 0.76 -21.57
C CYS A 86 12.42 1.06 -22.37
N LEU A 87 13.16 2.11 -22.00
CA LEU A 87 14.46 2.42 -22.61
C LEU A 87 15.49 1.33 -22.30
N ALA A 88 15.60 0.91 -21.03
CA ALA A 88 16.48 -0.17 -20.62
C ALA A 88 16.14 -1.50 -21.34
N GLU A 89 14.86 -1.82 -21.49
CA GLU A 89 14.42 -2.99 -22.26
C GLU A 89 14.80 -2.90 -23.74
N ALA A 90 14.59 -1.73 -24.36
CA ALA A 90 14.96 -1.49 -25.75
C ALA A 90 16.47 -1.67 -25.97
N LEU A 91 17.29 -1.18 -25.03
CA LEU A 91 18.75 -1.34 -25.07
C LEU A 91 19.20 -2.79 -24.85
N LEU A 92 18.51 -3.57 -24.01
CA LEU A 92 18.79 -5.00 -23.81
C LEU A 92 18.42 -5.89 -25.01
N ARG A 93 17.57 -5.40 -25.93
CA ARG A 93 17.19 -6.10 -27.16
C ARG A 93 18.15 -5.85 -28.32
N VAL A 94 19.10 -4.92 -28.19
CA VAL A 94 20.13 -4.66 -29.21
C VAL A 94 21.31 -5.60 -28.97
N PRO A 95 21.65 -6.49 -29.93
CA PRO A 95 22.60 -7.58 -29.69
C PRO A 95 24.07 -7.16 -29.75
N ASP A 96 24.38 -5.94 -30.23
CA ASP A 96 25.75 -5.45 -30.41
C ASP A 96 26.02 -4.21 -29.55
N ASN A 97 27.07 -4.27 -28.74
CA ASN A 97 27.40 -3.27 -27.72
C ASN A 97 27.95 -1.97 -28.33
N LEU A 98 28.55 -2.02 -29.53
CA LEU A 98 29.04 -0.82 -30.22
C LEU A 98 27.87 0.05 -30.69
N THR A 99 26.84 -0.59 -31.25
CA THR A 99 25.61 0.09 -31.70
C THR A 99 24.84 0.77 -30.55
N ILE A 100 24.93 0.24 -29.32
CA ILE A 100 24.32 0.83 -28.12
C ILE A 100 25.03 2.14 -27.73
N GLN A 101 26.36 2.14 -27.74
CA GLN A 101 27.17 3.30 -27.38
C GLN A 101 26.90 4.46 -28.36
N ASP A 102 26.89 4.17 -29.66
CA ASP A 102 26.59 5.15 -30.72
C ASP A 102 25.18 5.73 -30.60
N LEU A 103 24.19 4.93 -30.19
CA LEU A 103 22.80 5.38 -30.01
C LEU A 103 22.63 6.27 -28.77
N ILE A 104 23.36 5.99 -27.68
CA ILE A 104 23.35 6.81 -26.46
C ILE A 104 24.00 8.17 -26.73
N GLU A 105 25.13 8.18 -27.44
CA GLU A 105 25.86 9.42 -27.78
C GLU A 105 25.05 10.35 -28.69
N ASP A 106 24.30 9.80 -29.65
CA ASP A 106 23.58 10.58 -30.67
C ASP A 106 22.15 11.03 -30.27
N LYS A 107 21.61 10.56 -29.14
CA LYS A 107 20.19 10.82 -28.78
C LYS A 107 19.91 11.22 -27.33
N ILE A 108 20.84 11.04 -26.38
CA ILE A 108 20.57 11.28 -24.95
C ILE A 108 21.43 12.41 -24.34
N THR A 109 22.53 12.79 -24.98
CA THR A 109 23.33 14.00 -24.64
C THR A 109 22.82 15.23 -25.38
#